data_AF-A0A2D6XEH0-F1
#
_entry.id   AF-A0A2D6XEH0-F1
#
_cell.length_a   1.000
_cell.length_b   1.000
_cell.length_c   1.000
_cell.angle_alpha   90.00
_cell.angle_beta   90.00
_cell.angle_gamma   90.00
#
_symmetry.space_group_name_H-M   'P 1'
#
loop_
_entity.id
_entity.type
_entity.pdbx_description
1 polymer ?
#
loop_
_entity_poly.entity_id
_entity_poly.type
_entity_poly.pdbx_seq_one_letter_code
_entity_poly.pdbx_strand_id
1 'polypeptide(L)'
;MAKAEKLARTVRVFEEPPKWGVRDELADFEGRPSRDLYFSGADGNPDYDALFQHYDIKPSFREKVANLSNPGVLESNVDEPLEINWVTSADILAARAGKIPSDSFFQLAAIGVTITSDNQVLVGFRGRDATPEKVDRFASGLYGCPPGGSVTFKPGYETDPITDTILGEFEEEVGNFRILDQRPIGVFEAFKPGPTGLKFVNYLTTQASLASIQRENIKANRIYNSLRAEGASKEVAKANLGNRGLPRDAWEHFPIIGFPNDPDALEHTVEAQPQAFSGIGAGALLLYAEHLRNRQG
;
A
#
# COMPACT_ATOMS: atom_id res chain seq x y z
N MET A 1 4.84 27.79 0.26
CA MET A 1 4.67 26.33 0.06
C MET A 1 4.83 25.67 1.40
N ALA A 2 3.74 25.09 1.91
CA ALA A 2 3.73 24.41 3.20
C ALA A 2 4.65 23.18 3.13
N LYS A 3 5.29 22.79 4.23
CA LYS A 3 6.19 21.62 4.25
C LYS A 3 5.46 20.31 3.92
N ALA A 4 4.13 20.24 4.11
CA ALA A 4 3.29 19.08 3.81
C ALA A 4 3.13 18.81 2.30
N GLU A 5 3.05 19.85 1.46
CA GLU A 5 3.01 19.74 -0.01
C GLU A 5 4.27 19.07 -0.59
N LYS A 6 5.34 18.95 0.21
CA LYS A 6 6.58 18.27 -0.16
C LYS A 6 6.58 16.77 0.13
N LEU A 7 5.56 16.24 0.81
CA LEU A 7 5.49 14.83 1.22
C LEU A 7 4.61 13.97 0.31
N ALA A 8 3.51 14.55 -0.19
CA ALA A 8 2.62 13.89 -1.13
C ALA A 8 1.84 14.90 -1.97
N ARG A 9 1.28 14.42 -3.10
CA ARG A 9 0.37 15.15 -3.98
C ARG A 9 -0.94 14.36 -4.11
N THR A 10 -2.07 14.94 -3.69
CA THR A 10 -3.38 14.40 -4.05
C THR A 10 -3.53 14.41 -5.56
N VAL A 11 -3.88 13.27 -6.15
CA VAL A 11 -4.16 13.17 -7.58
C VAL A 11 -5.66 13.32 -7.82
N ARG A 12 -6.48 12.60 -7.04
CA ARG A 12 -7.94 12.68 -7.13
C ARG A 12 -8.60 12.23 -5.84
N VAL A 13 -9.66 12.92 -5.43
CA VAL A 13 -10.64 12.48 -4.44
C VAL A 13 -11.86 11.93 -5.19
N PHE A 14 -12.36 10.78 -4.77
CA PHE A 14 -13.50 10.12 -5.38
C PHE A 14 -14.79 10.51 -4.63
N GLU A 15 -15.73 11.13 -5.34
CA GLU A 15 -17.09 11.37 -4.80
C GLU A 15 -17.86 10.04 -4.67
N GLU A 16 -17.76 9.21 -5.71
CA GLU A 16 -18.28 7.85 -5.78
C GLU A 16 -17.14 6.86 -6.06
N PRO A 17 -17.22 5.60 -5.59
CA PRO A 17 -16.22 4.59 -5.90
C PRO A 17 -15.96 4.49 -7.42
N PRO A 18 -14.69 4.46 -7.86
CA PRO A 18 -14.39 4.32 -9.28
C PRO A 18 -14.85 2.95 -9.78
N LYS A 19 -15.16 2.89 -11.07
CA LYS A 19 -15.39 1.63 -11.78
C LYS A 19 -14.05 1.00 -12.12
N TRP A 20 -13.92 -0.31 -11.93
CA TRP A 20 -12.71 -1.05 -12.25
C TRP A 20 -12.92 -1.90 -13.50
N GLY A 21 -11.98 -1.81 -14.45
CA GLY A 21 -11.81 -2.76 -15.53
C GLY A 21 -10.57 -3.60 -15.26
N VAL A 22 -10.72 -4.85 -14.82
CA VAL A 22 -9.57 -5.72 -14.53
C VAL A 22 -9.40 -6.69 -15.69
N ARG A 23 -8.26 -6.64 -16.37
CA ARG A 23 -7.95 -7.52 -17.50
C ARG A 23 -6.68 -8.31 -17.19
N ASP A 24 -6.72 -9.63 -17.40
CA ASP A 24 -5.54 -10.48 -17.34
C ASP A 24 -4.68 -10.32 -18.61
N GLU A 25 -4.26 -9.09 -18.86
CA GLU A 25 -3.47 -8.69 -20.01
C GLU A 25 -2.13 -8.11 -19.54
N LEU A 26 -1.05 -8.51 -20.22
CA LEU A 26 0.26 -7.90 -20.03
C LEU A 26 0.20 -6.44 -20.50
N ALA A 27 0.54 -5.52 -19.60
CA ALA A 27 0.59 -4.09 -19.90
C ALA A 27 1.61 -3.76 -21.00
N ASP A 28 1.31 -2.71 -21.77
CA ASP A 28 2.18 -2.21 -22.82
C ASP A 28 2.95 -0.99 -22.33
N PHE A 29 4.26 -0.96 -22.60
CA PHE A 29 5.14 0.12 -22.20
C PHE A 29 6.43 0.14 -23.03
N GLU A 30 7.14 1.28 -23.00
CA GLU A 30 8.39 1.46 -23.72
C GLU A 30 9.55 0.70 -23.06
N GLY A 31 10.39 0.05 -23.87
CA GLY A 31 11.54 -0.71 -23.38
C GLY A 31 11.22 -2.14 -22.93
N ARG A 32 9.99 -2.62 -23.15
CA ARG A 32 9.59 -4.00 -22.88
C ARG A 32 10.32 -5.00 -23.79
N PRO A 33 10.81 -6.16 -23.27
CA PRO A 33 11.28 -7.28 -24.07
C PRO A 33 10.16 -7.95 -24.88
N SER A 34 10.54 -8.98 -25.65
CA SER A 34 9.59 -9.84 -26.37
C SER A 34 8.50 -10.35 -25.44
N ARG A 35 7.25 -10.32 -25.93
CA ARG A 35 6.08 -10.84 -25.20
C ARG A 35 6.25 -12.31 -24.84
N ASP A 36 7.02 -13.07 -25.61
CA ASP A 36 7.26 -14.50 -25.36
C ASP A 36 7.82 -14.73 -23.94
N LEU A 37 8.71 -13.86 -23.44
CA LEU A 37 9.31 -14.00 -22.10
C LEU A 37 8.28 -13.93 -20.97
N TYR A 38 7.09 -13.38 -21.23
CA TYR A 38 6.02 -13.22 -20.24
C TYR A 38 5.06 -14.40 -20.20
N PHE A 39 5.14 -15.31 -21.17
CA PHE A 39 4.24 -16.46 -21.34
C PHE A 39 4.98 -17.79 -21.55
N SER A 40 6.32 -17.78 -21.60
CA SER A 40 7.16 -18.96 -21.87
C SER A 40 7.60 -19.73 -20.61
N GLY A 41 7.29 -19.24 -19.41
CA GLY A 41 7.62 -19.91 -18.16
C GLY A 41 6.72 -21.11 -17.85
N ALA A 42 7.06 -21.82 -16.77
CA ALA A 42 6.26 -22.96 -16.31
C ALA A 42 4.80 -22.55 -16.06
N ASP A 43 3.86 -23.39 -16.48
CA ASP A 43 2.41 -23.20 -16.32
C ASP A 43 1.85 -21.90 -16.91
N GLY A 44 2.51 -21.34 -17.94
CA GLY A 44 2.08 -20.10 -18.61
C GLY A 44 2.41 -18.81 -17.85
N ASN A 45 3.34 -18.89 -16.89
CA ASN A 45 3.84 -17.73 -16.15
C ASN A 45 5.03 -17.04 -16.85
N PRO A 46 5.43 -15.82 -16.40
CA PRO A 46 6.64 -15.16 -16.90
C PRO A 46 7.92 -15.97 -16.61
N ASP A 47 8.84 -15.99 -17.58
CA ASP A 47 10.21 -16.46 -17.38
C ASP A 47 11.04 -15.37 -16.70
N TYR A 48 10.92 -15.31 -15.37
CA TYR A 48 11.61 -14.31 -14.56
C TYR A 48 13.13 -14.34 -14.70
N ASP A 49 13.73 -15.51 -14.91
CA ASP A 49 15.18 -15.62 -15.07
C ASP A 49 15.63 -14.97 -16.37
N ALA A 50 14.92 -15.24 -17.47
CA ALA A 50 15.16 -14.55 -18.74
C ALA A 50 14.88 -13.04 -18.65
N LEU A 51 13.83 -12.61 -17.94
CA LEU A 51 13.51 -11.19 -17.74
C LEU A 51 14.60 -10.47 -16.92
N PHE A 52 15.05 -11.04 -15.80
CA PHE A 52 16.13 -10.47 -15.00
C PHE A 52 17.44 -10.38 -15.79
N GLN A 53 17.75 -11.41 -16.59
CA GLN A 53 18.90 -11.42 -17.48
C GLN A 53 18.77 -10.36 -18.58
N HIS A 54 17.60 -10.23 -19.20
CA HIS A 54 17.36 -9.26 -20.27
C HIS A 54 17.64 -7.82 -19.82
N TYR A 55 17.14 -7.45 -18.64
CA TYR A 55 17.32 -6.11 -18.07
C TYR A 55 18.68 -5.91 -17.38
N ASP A 56 19.49 -6.96 -17.24
CA ASP A 56 20.76 -6.93 -16.48
C ASP A 56 20.54 -6.42 -15.04
N ILE A 57 19.59 -7.05 -14.35
CA ILE A 57 19.23 -6.73 -12.96
C ILE A 57 19.35 -7.99 -12.09
N LYS A 58 19.77 -7.81 -10.84
CA LYS A 58 19.92 -8.92 -9.90
C LYS A 58 18.53 -9.53 -9.59
N PRO A 59 18.36 -10.87 -9.68
CA PRO A 59 17.12 -11.52 -9.32
C PRO A 59 16.67 -11.16 -7.90
N SER A 60 15.36 -10.98 -7.76
CA SER A 60 14.71 -10.63 -6.49
C SER A 60 13.43 -11.46 -6.33
N PHE A 61 12.34 -10.84 -5.88
CA PHE A 61 11.01 -11.46 -5.85
C PHE A 61 10.45 -11.64 -7.26
N ARG A 62 9.65 -12.69 -7.47
CA ARG A 62 9.07 -13.09 -8.76
C ARG A 62 7.55 -13.01 -8.68
N GLU A 63 6.98 -11.91 -9.16
CA GLU A 63 5.56 -11.62 -8.96
C GLU A 63 4.95 -10.84 -10.13
N LYS A 64 3.70 -11.16 -10.48
CA LYS A 64 2.86 -10.30 -11.32
C LYS A 64 2.31 -9.16 -10.46
N VAL A 65 2.50 -7.93 -10.91
CA VAL A 65 2.12 -6.73 -10.17
C VAL A 65 1.08 -5.96 -10.96
N ALA A 66 0.07 -5.42 -10.26
CA ALA A 66 -0.97 -4.63 -10.89
C ALA A 66 -0.41 -3.29 -11.41
N ASN A 67 -0.82 -2.90 -12.61
CA ASN A 67 -0.45 -1.65 -13.24
C ASN A 67 -1.67 -0.98 -13.86
N LEU A 68 -1.76 0.33 -13.74
CA LEU A 68 -2.84 1.11 -14.35
C LEU A 68 -2.49 1.40 -15.82
N SER A 69 -3.36 1.00 -16.74
CA SER A 69 -3.13 1.15 -18.19
C SER A 69 -3.62 2.50 -18.73
N ASN A 70 -4.55 3.15 -18.04
CA ASN A 70 -5.13 4.44 -18.41
C ASN A 70 -5.04 5.48 -17.26
N PRO A 71 -3.84 5.76 -16.73
CA PRO A 71 -3.66 6.68 -15.60
C PRO A 71 -4.23 8.09 -15.84
N GLY A 72 -4.31 8.53 -17.09
CA GLY A 72 -4.91 9.83 -17.46
C GLY A 72 -6.38 9.98 -17.07
N VAL A 73 -7.11 8.87 -16.83
CA VAL A 73 -8.48 8.92 -16.31
C VAL A 73 -8.52 9.57 -14.92
N LEU A 74 -7.47 9.39 -14.11
CA LEU A 74 -7.37 9.98 -12.77
C LEU A 74 -7.27 11.51 -12.81
N GLU A 75 -6.77 12.08 -13.90
CA GLU A 75 -6.68 13.54 -14.09
C GLU A 75 -7.90 14.12 -14.83
N SER A 76 -8.80 13.25 -15.31
CA SER A 76 -9.97 13.64 -16.09
C SER A 76 -11.25 13.73 -15.24
N ASN A 77 -12.17 14.60 -15.64
CA ASN A 77 -13.53 14.66 -15.07
C ASN A 77 -14.48 13.63 -15.70
N VAL A 78 -13.96 12.66 -16.46
CA VAL A 78 -14.77 11.67 -17.16
C VAL A 78 -14.98 10.46 -16.26
N ASP A 79 -16.21 9.92 -16.25
CA ASP A 79 -16.58 8.66 -15.60
C ASP A 79 -16.22 7.47 -16.49
N GLU A 80 -14.91 7.26 -16.67
CA GLU A 80 -14.34 6.09 -17.35
C GLU A 80 -13.80 5.08 -16.32
N PRO A 81 -13.89 3.76 -16.60
CA PRO A 81 -13.28 2.75 -15.74
C PRO A 81 -11.76 2.91 -15.63
N LEU A 82 -11.21 2.67 -14.44
CA LEU A 82 -9.78 2.50 -14.23
C LEU A 82 -9.38 1.08 -14.64
N GLU A 83 -8.55 0.98 -15.67
CA GLU A 83 -8.20 -0.27 -16.34
C GLU A 83 -6.88 -0.82 -15.79
N ILE A 84 -6.97 -1.93 -15.05
CA ILE A 84 -5.84 -2.61 -14.41
C ILE A 84 -5.41 -3.81 -15.24
N ASN A 85 -4.15 -3.76 -15.67
CA ASN A 85 -3.42 -4.82 -16.33
C ASN A 85 -2.27 -5.30 -15.41
N TRP A 86 -1.43 -6.22 -15.88
CA TRP A 86 -0.27 -6.68 -15.11
C TRP A 86 1.08 -6.40 -15.78
N VAL A 87 2.08 -6.17 -14.93
CA VAL A 87 3.52 -6.17 -15.24
C VAL A 87 4.22 -7.19 -14.33
N THR A 88 5.53 -7.33 -14.43
CA THR A 88 6.32 -8.19 -13.54
C THR A 88 7.15 -7.38 -12.54
N SER A 89 7.53 -8.01 -11.44
CA SER A 89 8.52 -7.49 -10.49
C SER A 89 9.86 -7.15 -11.15
N ALA A 90 10.25 -7.86 -12.21
CA ALA A 90 11.45 -7.57 -12.99
C ALA A 90 11.34 -6.22 -13.72
N ASP A 91 10.18 -5.91 -14.32
CA ASP A 91 9.93 -4.64 -14.99
C ASP A 91 10.04 -3.47 -13.99
N ILE A 92 9.45 -3.62 -12.80
CA ILE A 92 9.53 -2.61 -11.72
C ILE A 92 10.99 -2.35 -11.31
N LEU A 93 11.79 -3.40 -11.19
CA LEU A 93 13.20 -3.28 -10.83
C LEU A 93 14.04 -2.68 -11.97
N ALA A 94 13.71 -2.99 -13.22
CA ALA A 94 14.33 -2.39 -14.40
C ALA A 94 14.05 -0.87 -14.46
N ALA A 95 12.80 -0.45 -14.22
CA ALA A 95 12.43 0.96 -14.15
C ALA A 95 13.17 1.69 -13.02
N ARG A 96 13.26 1.06 -11.82
CA ARG A 96 14.05 1.58 -10.69
C ARG A 96 15.54 1.76 -11.01
N ALA A 97 16.08 0.87 -11.83
CA ALA A 97 17.47 0.91 -12.26
C ALA A 97 17.70 1.84 -13.48
N GLY A 98 16.65 2.51 -13.99
CA GLY A 98 16.74 3.38 -15.16
C GLY A 98 16.99 2.63 -16.47
N LYS A 99 16.70 1.32 -16.52
CA LYS A 99 16.85 0.49 -17.73
C LYS A 99 15.70 0.70 -18.72
N ILE A 100 14.56 1.13 -18.21
CA ILE A 100 13.35 1.49 -18.94
C ILE A 100 12.72 2.75 -18.33
N PRO A 101 11.93 3.54 -19.09
CA PRO A 101 11.31 4.76 -18.59
C PRO A 101 10.45 4.53 -17.33
N SER A 102 10.47 5.45 -16.37
CA SER A 102 9.74 5.28 -15.11
C SER A 102 8.25 5.61 -15.21
N ASP A 103 7.86 6.45 -16.16
CA ASP A 103 6.48 6.82 -16.50
C ASP A 103 5.67 5.66 -17.11
N SER A 104 6.37 4.61 -17.53
CA SER A 104 5.81 3.35 -17.99
C SER A 104 5.19 2.48 -16.89
N PHE A 105 5.39 2.83 -15.60
CA PHE A 105 4.99 2.00 -14.46
C PHE A 105 4.36 2.79 -13.31
N PHE A 106 3.20 2.35 -12.87
CA PHE A 106 2.58 2.82 -11.65
C PHE A 106 2.63 1.69 -10.64
N GLN A 107 3.58 1.72 -9.70
CA GLN A 107 3.55 0.79 -8.57
C GLN A 107 2.34 1.10 -7.70
N LEU A 108 1.24 0.41 -7.97
CA LEU A 108 0.00 0.54 -7.22
C LEU A 108 0.24 0.03 -5.80
N ALA A 109 -0.15 0.84 -4.82
CA ALA A 109 -0.29 0.37 -3.45
C ALA A 109 -1.68 0.74 -2.95
N ALA A 110 -2.26 -0.14 -2.15
CA ALA A 110 -3.50 0.12 -1.44
C ALA A 110 -3.13 0.55 -0.02
N ILE A 111 -3.68 1.66 0.44
CA ILE A 111 -3.47 2.24 1.77
C ILE A 111 -4.81 2.40 2.46
N GLY A 112 -4.88 2.01 3.71
CA GLY A 112 -6.10 1.97 4.49
C GLY A 112 -6.11 3.10 5.51
N VAL A 113 -7.15 3.92 5.48
CA VAL A 113 -7.48 4.80 6.60
C VAL A 113 -8.52 4.08 7.45
N THR A 114 -8.02 3.39 8.48
CA THR A 114 -8.86 2.60 9.38
C THR A 114 -9.45 3.47 10.47
N ILE A 115 -10.77 3.48 10.57
CA ILE A 115 -11.56 4.18 11.58
C ILE A 115 -12.10 3.16 12.58
N THR A 116 -11.73 3.34 13.84
CA THR A 116 -12.16 2.48 14.95
C THR A 116 -13.56 2.84 15.45
N SER A 117 -14.18 1.95 16.23
CA SER A 117 -15.51 2.18 16.80
C SER A 117 -15.57 3.31 17.83
N ASP A 118 -14.41 3.73 18.38
CA ASP A 118 -14.24 4.92 19.21
C ASP A 118 -13.80 6.17 18.40
N ASN A 119 -14.09 6.17 17.10
CA ASN A 119 -13.91 7.28 16.17
C ASN A 119 -12.46 7.80 16.08
N GLN A 120 -11.49 6.88 16.05
CA GLN A 120 -10.07 7.19 15.86
C GLN A 120 -9.60 6.70 14.49
N VAL A 121 -8.77 7.49 13.83
CA VAL A 121 -7.99 7.06 12.67
C VAL A 121 -6.72 6.37 13.15
N LEU A 122 -6.48 5.14 12.70
CA LEU A 122 -5.27 4.40 13.04
C LEU A 122 -4.05 4.98 12.34
N VAL A 123 -2.99 5.17 13.12
CA VAL A 123 -1.66 5.54 12.64
C VAL A 123 -0.65 4.66 13.37
N GLY A 124 0.36 4.17 12.66
CA GLY A 124 1.42 3.36 13.26
C GLY A 124 2.80 3.82 12.84
N PHE A 125 3.80 3.53 13.67
CA PHE A 125 5.20 3.76 13.31
C PHE A 125 5.68 2.67 12.35
N ARG A 126 6.11 3.09 11.15
CA ARG A 126 6.56 2.18 10.11
C ARG A 126 7.88 1.52 10.49
N GLY A 127 7.94 0.20 10.52
CA GLY A 127 9.17 -0.57 10.72
C GLY A 127 9.84 -0.38 12.10
N ARG A 128 10.46 -1.45 12.59
CA ARG A 128 11.11 -1.46 13.92
C ARG A 128 12.53 -0.93 13.95
N ASP A 129 13.30 -1.16 12.88
CA ASP A 129 14.74 -0.89 12.85
C ASP A 129 15.02 0.33 11.97
N ALA A 130 14.80 1.53 12.52
CA ALA A 130 15.12 2.76 11.82
C ALA A 130 16.66 2.93 11.71
N THR A 131 17.22 2.58 10.56
CA THR A 131 18.56 3.03 10.15
C THR A 131 18.39 4.25 9.24
N PRO A 132 19.37 5.17 9.12
CA PRO A 132 19.27 6.31 8.19
C PRO A 132 18.88 5.87 6.77
N GLU A 133 19.48 4.79 6.27
CA GLU A 133 19.13 4.21 4.97
C GLU A 133 17.67 3.74 4.89
N LYS A 134 17.14 3.10 5.95
CA LYS A 134 15.75 2.64 5.99
C LYS A 134 14.76 3.78 6.22
N VAL A 135 15.15 4.84 6.92
CA VAL A 135 14.37 6.08 7.01
C VAL A 135 14.28 6.71 5.62
N ASP A 136 15.40 6.88 4.93
CA ASP A 136 15.44 7.51 3.60
C ASP A 136 14.70 6.68 2.53
N ARG A 137 14.78 5.34 2.59
CA ARG A 137 14.18 4.44 1.59
C ARG A 137 12.76 3.98 1.91
N PHE A 138 12.46 3.72 3.17
CA PHE A 138 11.22 3.06 3.61
C PHE A 138 10.43 3.88 4.63
N ALA A 139 10.91 5.07 4.98
CA ALA A 139 10.33 5.93 6.01
C ALA A 139 10.20 5.19 7.35
N SER A 140 11.14 4.31 7.68
CA SER A 140 11.12 3.60 8.97
C SER A 140 11.23 4.59 10.13
N GLY A 141 10.48 4.37 11.21
CA GLY A 141 10.38 5.29 12.34
C GLY A 141 9.47 6.49 12.13
N LEU A 142 8.82 6.63 10.96
CA LEU A 142 7.83 7.67 10.69
C LEU A 142 6.40 7.12 10.74
N TYR A 143 5.44 8.00 10.94
CA TYR A 143 4.02 7.66 10.92
C TYR A 143 3.55 7.24 9.52
N GLY A 144 2.77 6.16 9.48
CA GLY A 144 2.03 5.65 8.32
C GLY A 144 0.61 5.23 8.73
N CYS A 145 -0.27 5.08 7.75
CA CYS A 145 -1.64 4.60 7.98
C CYS A 145 -1.72 3.10 7.70
N PRO A 146 -1.92 2.25 8.72
CA PRO A 146 -2.24 0.86 8.52
C PRO A 146 -3.75 0.65 8.21
N PRO A 147 -4.09 -0.34 7.39
CA PRO A 147 -3.19 -1.25 6.67
C PRO A 147 -2.56 -0.64 5.41
N GLY A 148 -1.49 -1.22 4.85
CA GLY A 148 -1.09 -0.83 3.51
C GLY A 148 0.00 -1.67 2.83
N GLY A 149 -0.24 -2.02 1.56
CA GLY A 149 0.57 -2.99 0.83
C GLY A 149 0.70 -2.69 -0.66
N SER A 150 1.65 -3.37 -1.32
CA SER A 150 1.76 -3.31 -2.79
C SER A 150 0.64 -4.16 -3.41
N VAL A 151 0.02 -3.64 -4.47
CA VAL A 151 -1.08 -4.35 -5.14
C VAL A 151 -0.52 -5.42 -6.06
N THR A 152 -0.76 -6.67 -5.69
CA THR A 152 -0.35 -7.84 -6.49
C THR A 152 -1.41 -8.14 -7.55
N PHE A 153 -1.03 -8.83 -8.62
CA PHE A 153 -1.98 -9.25 -9.66
C PHE A 153 -2.15 -10.77 -9.65
N LYS A 154 -3.38 -11.24 -9.44
CA LYS A 154 -3.76 -12.65 -9.49
C LYS A 154 -4.58 -12.91 -10.75
N PRO A 155 -4.26 -13.96 -11.53
CA PRO A 155 -5.10 -14.38 -12.64
C PRO A 155 -6.54 -14.66 -12.18
N GLY A 156 -7.53 -14.18 -12.94
CA GLY A 156 -8.94 -14.46 -12.67
C GLY A 156 -9.56 -13.69 -11.49
N TYR A 157 -9.05 -12.51 -11.15
CA TYR A 157 -9.63 -11.65 -10.12
C TYR A 157 -11.15 -11.42 -10.33
N GLU A 158 -11.95 -11.82 -9.34
CA GLU A 158 -13.39 -11.54 -9.27
C GLU A 158 -13.69 -10.19 -8.61
N THR A 159 -12.78 -9.72 -7.76
CA THR A 159 -12.79 -8.42 -7.07
C THR A 159 -11.66 -7.55 -7.59
N ASP A 160 -11.76 -6.22 -7.41
CA ASP A 160 -10.66 -5.35 -7.82
C ASP A 160 -9.40 -5.60 -6.97
N PRO A 161 -8.19 -5.62 -7.57
CA PRO A 161 -6.95 -5.95 -6.87
C PRO A 161 -6.62 -5.03 -5.69
N ILE A 162 -7.07 -3.77 -5.73
CA ILE A 162 -6.81 -2.78 -4.69
C ILE A 162 -7.60 -3.12 -3.43
N THR A 163 -8.89 -3.42 -3.59
CA THR A 163 -9.75 -3.86 -2.48
C THR A 163 -9.28 -5.22 -1.94
N ASP A 164 -8.94 -6.19 -2.79
CA ASP A 164 -8.38 -7.48 -2.31
C ASP A 164 -7.11 -7.28 -1.48
N THR A 165 -6.20 -6.44 -1.97
CA THR A 165 -4.95 -6.12 -1.28
C THR A 165 -5.23 -5.49 0.08
N ILE A 166 -6.09 -4.48 0.16
CA ILE A 166 -6.28 -3.77 1.43
C ILE A 166 -6.97 -4.62 2.50
N LEU A 167 -7.87 -5.52 2.10
CA LEU A 167 -8.52 -6.44 3.02
C LEU A 167 -7.53 -7.48 3.54
N GLY A 168 -6.65 -8.00 2.69
CA GLY A 168 -5.55 -8.87 3.12
C GLY A 168 -4.61 -8.17 4.10
N GLU A 169 -4.15 -6.96 3.77
CA GLU A 169 -3.27 -6.17 4.62
C GLU A 169 -3.95 -5.78 5.95
N PHE A 170 -5.28 -5.57 5.96
CA PHE A 170 -6.03 -5.35 7.20
C PHE A 170 -5.90 -6.52 8.16
N GLU A 171 -6.12 -7.74 7.68
CA GLU A 171 -5.99 -8.95 8.51
C GLU A 171 -4.55 -9.15 8.99
N GLU A 172 -3.57 -8.87 8.13
CA GLU A 172 -2.15 -9.08 8.42
C GLU A 172 -1.59 -8.05 9.40
N GLU A 173 -1.88 -6.77 9.23
CA GLU A 173 -1.29 -5.69 10.03
C GLU A 173 -2.16 -5.27 11.23
N VAL A 174 -3.47 -5.18 11.04
CA VAL A 174 -4.42 -4.68 12.05
C VAL A 174 -5.01 -5.84 12.85
N GLY A 175 -5.39 -6.93 12.18
CA GLY A 175 -5.88 -8.17 12.77
C GLY A 175 -7.27 -8.58 12.27
N ASN A 176 -7.76 -9.71 12.77
CA ASN A 176 -9.02 -10.34 12.34
C ASN A 176 -10.27 -9.67 12.95
N PHE A 177 -10.40 -8.36 12.78
CA PHE A 177 -11.57 -7.61 13.20
C PHE A 177 -12.58 -7.47 12.06
N ARG A 178 -13.88 -7.46 12.39
CA ARG A 178 -14.92 -7.24 11.38
C ARG A 178 -14.86 -5.81 10.86
N ILE A 179 -14.68 -5.69 9.55
CA ILE A 179 -14.88 -4.46 8.80
C ILE A 179 -16.39 -4.27 8.61
N LEU A 180 -16.87 -3.08 8.98
CA LEU A 180 -18.29 -2.69 8.88
C LEU A 180 -18.59 -2.04 7.53
N ASP A 181 -17.62 -1.28 7.02
CA ASP A 181 -17.77 -0.51 5.79
C ASP A 181 -16.39 -0.24 5.17
N GLN A 182 -16.33 -0.21 3.84
CA GLN A 182 -15.09 0.05 3.10
C GLN A 182 -15.39 0.63 1.71
N ARG A 183 -14.57 1.57 1.25
CA ARG A 183 -14.57 2.00 -0.15
C ARG A 183 -13.26 2.72 -0.52
N PRO A 184 -12.84 2.68 -1.79
CA PRO A 184 -11.83 3.60 -2.31
C PRO A 184 -12.32 5.05 -2.23
N ILE A 185 -11.50 5.95 -1.71
CA ILE A 185 -11.82 7.38 -1.52
C ILE A 185 -10.94 8.33 -2.32
N GLY A 186 -9.83 7.83 -2.87
CA GLY A 186 -9.00 8.63 -3.75
C GLY A 186 -7.65 8.01 -4.04
N VAL A 187 -6.82 8.79 -4.71
CA VAL A 187 -5.45 8.44 -5.06
C VAL A 187 -4.51 9.62 -4.84
N PHE A 188 -3.30 9.32 -4.38
CA PHE A 188 -2.22 10.29 -4.24
C PHE A 188 -0.88 9.71 -4.69
N GLU A 189 0.10 10.59 -4.89
CA GLU A 189 1.51 10.24 -5.08
C GLU A 189 2.30 10.63 -3.85
N ALA A 190 3.09 9.70 -3.30
CA ALA A 190 4.03 10.01 -2.21
C ALA A 190 5.37 10.45 -2.79
N PHE A 191 5.91 11.59 -2.37
CA PHE A 191 7.25 12.01 -2.73
C PHE A 191 8.28 11.26 -1.88
N LYS A 192 8.99 10.30 -2.48
CA LYS A 192 10.09 9.54 -1.85
C LYS A 192 11.16 9.15 -2.88
N PRO A 193 12.40 8.84 -2.46
CA PRO A 193 13.39 8.26 -3.36
C PRO A 193 12.94 6.90 -3.92
N GLY A 194 12.94 6.74 -5.25
CA GLY A 194 12.43 5.55 -5.97
C GLY A 194 11.06 5.79 -6.62
N PRO A 195 10.51 4.83 -7.39
CA PRO A 195 9.31 5.05 -8.18
C PRO A 195 8.14 5.49 -7.30
N THR A 196 7.66 6.68 -7.61
CA THR A 196 6.49 7.33 -7.05
C THR A 196 5.25 6.67 -7.64
N GLY A 197 4.93 5.47 -7.16
CA GLY A 197 3.72 4.78 -7.59
C GLY A 197 2.46 5.38 -6.97
N LEU A 198 1.34 5.29 -7.69
CA LEU A 198 0.02 5.69 -7.22
C LEU A 198 -0.37 4.95 -5.94
N LYS A 199 -0.93 5.68 -4.98
CA LYS A 199 -1.40 5.18 -3.69
C LYS A 199 -2.90 5.35 -3.63
N PHE A 200 -3.62 4.25 -3.82
CA PHE A 200 -5.07 4.21 -3.69
C PHE A 200 -5.40 4.14 -2.20
N VAL A 201 -6.24 5.06 -1.75
CA VAL A 201 -6.67 5.13 -0.36
C VAL A 201 -8.06 4.54 -0.26
N ASN A 202 -8.21 3.56 0.62
CA ASN A 202 -9.51 3.03 1.03
C ASN A 202 -9.79 3.50 2.45
N TYR A 203 -10.98 4.02 2.71
CA TYR A 203 -11.44 4.12 4.10
C TYR A 203 -11.97 2.75 4.53
N LEU A 204 -11.76 2.42 5.80
CA LEU A 204 -12.20 1.18 6.41
C LEU A 204 -12.79 1.53 7.77
N THR A 205 -14.03 1.14 8.07
CA THR A 205 -14.57 1.23 9.43
C THR A 205 -14.56 -0.16 10.07
N THR A 206 -14.15 -0.25 11.32
CA THR A 206 -14.12 -1.53 12.06
C THR A 206 -14.93 -1.46 13.33
N GLN A 207 -15.49 -2.60 13.74
CA GLN A 207 -16.17 -2.70 15.03
C GLN A 207 -15.22 -2.59 16.23
N ALA A 208 -13.91 -2.75 16.02
CA ALA A 208 -12.92 -2.73 17.08
C ALA A 208 -12.59 -1.30 17.53
N SER A 209 -12.42 -1.11 18.84
CA SER A 209 -11.88 0.13 19.41
C SER A 209 -10.35 0.17 19.26
N LEU A 210 -9.77 1.37 19.32
CA LEU A 210 -8.30 1.55 19.30
C LEU A 210 -7.61 0.67 20.35
N ALA A 211 -8.13 0.65 21.58
CA ALA A 211 -7.56 -0.13 22.68
C ALA A 211 -7.58 -1.65 22.40
N SER A 212 -8.60 -2.14 21.70
CA SER A 212 -8.69 -3.56 21.32
C SER A 212 -7.65 -3.92 20.28
N ILE A 213 -7.48 -3.06 19.27
CA ILE A 213 -6.48 -3.22 18.21
C ILE A 213 -5.07 -3.18 18.81
N GLN A 214 -4.77 -2.15 19.61
CA GLN A 214 -3.47 -2.03 20.29
C GLN A 214 -3.14 -3.27 21.13
N ARG A 215 -4.13 -3.82 21.85
CA ARG A 215 -3.93 -5.03 22.67
C ARG A 215 -3.52 -6.24 21.83
N GLU A 216 -4.22 -6.52 20.74
CA GLU A 216 -3.88 -7.63 19.84
C GLU A 216 -2.53 -7.40 19.17
N ASN A 217 -2.24 -6.17 18.74
CA ASN A 217 -0.97 -5.81 18.12
C ASN A 217 0.22 -5.98 19.10
N ILE A 218 0.09 -5.51 20.35
CA ILE A 218 1.10 -5.70 21.41
C ILE A 218 1.33 -7.19 21.70
N LYS A 219 0.25 -7.97 21.80
CA LYS A 219 0.32 -9.42 22.05
C LYS A 219 1.01 -10.14 20.90
N ALA A 220 0.60 -9.87 19.66
CA ALA A 220 1.20 -10.44 18.45
C ALA A 220 2.69 -10.10 18.38
N ASN A 221 3.03 -8.82 18.59
CA ASN A 221 4.41 -8.37 18.54
C ASN A 221 5.28 -9.02 19.65
N ARG A 222 4.76 -9.17 20.87
CA ARG A 222 5.49 -9.88 21.94
C ARG A 222 5.80 -11.33 21.56
N ILE A 223 4.81 -12.05 21.03
CA ILE A 223 4.97 -13.45 20.58
C ILE A 223 5.98 -13.52 19.44
N TYR A 224 5.84 -12.66 18.43
CA TYR A 224 6.76 -12.56 17.30
C TYR A 224 8.21 -12.43 17.79
N ASN A 225 8.48 -11.49 18.69
CA ASN A 225 9.84 -11.25 19.18
C ASN A 225 10.41 -12.40 20.01
N SER A 226 9.59 -13.09 20.81
CA SER A 226 10.02 -14.29 21.52
C SER A 226 10.48 -15.36 20.53
N LEU A 227 9.65 -15.65 19.53
CA LEU A 227 9.98 -16.64 18.49
C LEU A 227 11.24 -16.26 17.71
N ARG A 228 11.40 -14.98 17.36
CA ARG A 228 12.60 -14.49 16.67
C ARG A 228 13.85 -14.60 17.55
N ALA A 229 13.76 -14.33 18.85
CA ALA A 229 14.85 -14.50 19.80
C ALA A 229 15.23 -15.97 20.02
N GLU A 230 14.25 -16.88 19.89
CA GLU A 230 14.43 -18.34 19.93
C GLU A 230 14.95 -18.92 18.59
N GLY A 231 15.17 -18.08 17.57
CA GLY A 231 15.76 -18.46 16.28
C GLY A 231 14.77 -18.87 15.19
N ALA A 232 13.46 -18.72 15.40
CA ALA A 232 12.47 -18.98 14.36
C ALA A 232 12.65 -18.01 13.17
N SER A 233 12.42 -18.48 11.93
CA SER A 233 12.39 -17.59 10.75
C SER A 233 11.21 -16.61 10.81
N LYS A 234 11.21 -15.57 9.97
CA LYS A 234 10.11 -14.60 9.88
C LYS A 234 8.81 -15.32 9.48
N GLU A 235 8.89 -16.22 8.53
CA GLU A 235 7.79 -17.00 7.97
C GLU A 235 7.20 -17.95 9.03
N VAL A 236 8.07 -18.64 9.79
CA VAL A 236 7.62 -19.50 10.89
C VAL A 236 6.92 -18.68 11.98
N ALA A 237 7.46 -17.51 12.33
CA ALA A 237 6.84 -16.62 13.30
C ALA A 237 5.47 -16.11 12.81
N LYS A 238 5.37 -15.66 11.55
CA LYS A 238 4.10 -15.23 10.93
C LYS A 238 3.06 -16.35 10.93
N ALA A 239 3.44 -17.56 10.51
CA ALA A 239 2.54 -18.72 10.51
C ALA A 239 2.03 -19.02 11.92
N ASN A 240 2.89 -18.91 12.95
CA ASN A 240 2.48 -19.09 14.34
C ASN A 240 1.43 -18.05 14.79
N LEU A 241 1.59 -16.78 14.40
CA LEU A 241 0.61 -15.73 14.68
C LEU A 241 -0.70 -15.98 13.95
N GLY A 242 -0.65 -16.32 12.66
CA GLY A 242 -1.82 -16.64 11.85
C GLY A 242 -2.65 -17.78 12.44
N ASN A 243 -2.00 -18.87 12.88
CA ASN A 243 -2.66 -20.00 13.54
C ASN A 243 -3.34 -19.63 14.88
N ARG A 244 -2.95 -18.51 15.49
CA ARG A 244 -3.56 -17.97 16.72
C ARG A 244 -4.62 -16.89 16.45
N GLY A 245 -4.91 -16.60 15.18
CA GLY A 245 -5.80 -15.50 14.79
C GLY A 245 -5.24 -14.12 15.13
N LEU A 246 -3.91 -13.97 15.21
CA LEU A 246 -3.23 -12.72 15.50
C LEU A 246 -2.71 -12.05 14.22
N PRO A 247 -2.62 -10.70 14.17
CA PRO A 247 -2.02 -10.01 13.05
C PRO A 247 -0.57 -10.49 12.83
N ARG A 248 -0.29 -10.95 11.61
CA ARG A 248 0.98 -11.57 11.21
C ARG A 248 2.10 -10.55 11.06
N ASP A 249 1.71 -9.30 10.79
CA ASP A 249 2.57 -8.16 10.52
C ASP A 249 2.35 -7.01 11.50
N ALA A 250 1.94 -7.34 12.73
CA ALA A 250 1.86 -6.42 13.88
C ALA A 250 3.17 -5.70 14.24
N TRP A 251 4.27 -5.94 13.52
CA TRP A 251 5.54 -5.25 13.68
C TRP A 251 5.77 -4.16 12.62
N GLU A 252 5.00 -4.16 11.52
CA GLU A 252 5.15 -3.21 10.41
C GLU A 252 4.68 -1.80 10.78
N HIS A 253 3.67 -1.70 11.64
CA HIS A 253 3.07 -0.44 12.09
C HIS A 253 2.97 -0.37 13.62
N PHE A 254 4.10 -0.47 14.34
CA PHE A 254 4.12 -0.57 15.81
C PHE A 254 4.98 0.49 16.51
N PRO A 255 4.48 1.17 17.57
CA PRO A 255 3.14 1.04 18.13
C PRO A 255 2.06 1.66 17.23
N ILE A 256 0.84 1.12 17.31
CA ILE A 256 -0.37 1.73 16.76
C ILE A 256 -0.89 2.78 17.75
N ILE A 257 -1.25 3.95 17.25
CA ILE A 257 -1.93 5.04 17.97
C ILE A 257 -3.17 5.47 17.19
N GLY A 258 -4.00 6.30 17.80
CA GLY A 258 -5.17 6.88 17.16
C GLY A 258 -5.06 8.39 17.10
N PHE A 259 -5.45 8.97 15.97
CA PHE A 259 -5.77 10.39 15.87
C PHE A 259 -7.28 10.59 15.81
N PRO A 260 -7.80 11.74 16.29
CA PRO A 260 -9.20 12.06 16.14
C PRO A 260 -9.64 11.99 14.67
N ASN A 261 -10.78 11.35 14.40
CA ASN A 261 -11.40 11.33 13.08
C ASN A 261 -12.11 12.66 12.81
N ASP A 262 -11.32 13.72 12.64
CA ASP A 262 -11.74 15.10 12.40
C ASP A 262 -10.80 15.73 11.36
N PRO A 263 -11.32 16.30 10.26
CA PRO A 263 -10.48 16.74 9.15
C PRO A 263 -9.48 17.82 9.55
N ASP A 264 -9.87 18.74 10.42
CA ASP A 264 -9.01 19.85 10.86
C ASP A 264 -7.91 19.35 11.81
N ALA A 265 -8.23 18.43 12.71
CA ALA A 265 -7.25 17.79 13.58
C ALA A 265 -6.21 16.97 12.79
N LEU A 266 -6.66 16.22 11.77
CA LEU A 266 -5.78 15.40 10.94
C LEU A 266 -4.81 16.27 10.13
N GLU A 267 -5.31 17.30 9.45
CA GLU A 267 -4.48 18.24 8.70
C GLU A 267 -3.50 18.98 9.62
N HIS A 268 -4.00 19.54 10.73
CA HIS A 268 -3.17 20.26 11.68
C HIS A 268 -2.03 19.38 12.23
N THR A 269 -2.29 18.10 12.49
CA THR A 269 -1.26 17.17 12.98
C THR A 269 -0.14 16.98 11.96
N VAL A 270 -0.48 16.81 10.68
CA VAL A 270 0.51 16.67 9.59
C VAL A 270 1.28 17.98 9.39
N GLU A 271 0.60 19.13 9.44
CA GLU A 271 1.22 20.45 9.24
C GLU A 271 2.13 20.88 10.38
N ALA A 272 1.77 20.57 11.62
CA ALA A 272 2.55 20.92 12.80
C ALA A 272 3.84 20.09 12.91
N GLN A 273 3.82 18.83 12.44
CA GLN A 273 4.96 17.91 12.55
C GLN A 273 5.22 17.12 11.25
N PRO A 274 5.43 17.76 10.10
CA PRO A 274 5.57 17.07 8.81
C PRO A 274 6.74 16.07 8.80
N GLN A 275 7.81 16.35 9.55
CA GLN A 275 8.96 15.46 9.69
C GLN A 275 8.65 14.14 10.42
N ALA A 276 7.53 14.03 11.12
CA ALA A 276 7.11 12.81 11.80
C ALA A 276 6.40 11.83 10.87
N PHE A 277 6.00 12.26 9.66
CA PHE A 277 5.20 11.46 8.75
C PHE A 277 6.00 10.97 7.55
N SER A 278 5.72 9.73 7.16
CA SER A 278 6.08 9.25 5.82
C SER A 278 5.23 9.97 4.77
N GLY A 279 5.71 10.08 3.53
CA GLY A 279 4.88 10.60 2.42
C GLY A 279 3.58 9.81 2.23
N ILE A 280 3.60 8.51 2.52
CA ILE A 280 2.40 7.66 2.52
C ILE A 280 1.45 8.03 3.66
N GLY A 281 1.95 8.19 4.88
CA GLY A 281 1.14 8.58 6.03
C GLY A 281 0.53 9.97 5.88
N ALA A 282 1.35 10.95 5.50
CA ALA A 282 0.87 12.31 5.25
C ALA A 282 -0.16 12.35 4.10
N GLY A 283 0.13 11.71 2.96
CA GLY A 283 -0.77 11.70 1.81
C GLY A 283 -2.11 11.03 2.10
N ALA A 284 -2.11 9.90 2.82
CA ALA A 284 -3.35 9.21 3.18
C ALA A 284 -4.22 10.04 4.14
N LEU A 285 -3.61 10.65 5.17
CA LEU A 285 -4.35 11.49 6.12
C LEU A 285 -4.92 12.76 5.47
N LEU A 286 -4.13 13.45 4.66
CA LEU A 286 -4.55 14.68 3.98
C LEU A 286 -5.65 14.40 2.95
N LEU A 287 -5.51 13.34 2.14
CA LEU A 287 -6.55 12.92 1.20
C LEU A 287 -7.85 12.56 1.93
N TYR A 288 -7.75 11.88 3.06
CA TYR A 288 -8.93 11.54 3.86
C TYR A 288 -9.57 12.77 4.52
N ALA A 289 -8.78 13.73 5.00
CA ALA A 289 -9.31 14.99 5.52
C ALA A 289 -10.07 15.78 4.43
N GLU A 290 -9.52 15.82 3.21
CA GLU A 290 -10.19 16.41 2.04
C GLU A 290 -11.50 15.68 1.70
N HIS A 291 -11.48 14.34 1.70
CA HIS A 291 -12.67 13.52 1.51
C HIS A 291 -13.77 13.81 2.54
N LEU A 292 -13.41 13.95 3.82
CA LEU A 292 -14.38 14.28 4.88
C LEU A 292 -15.04 15.64 4.64
N ARG A 293 -14.27 16.65 4.23
CA ARG A 293 -14.79 18.00 3.93
C ARG A 293 -15.78 17.98 2.77
N ASN A 294 -15.46 17.24 1.71
CA ASN A 294 -16.34 17.14 0.54
C ASN A 294 -17.69 16.48 0.85
N ARG A 295 -17.82 15.74 1.96
CA ARG A 295 -19.10 15.15 2.39
C ARG A 295 -19.90 16.02 3.36
N GLN A 296 -19.31 17.09 3.89
CA GLN A 296 -19.94 18.00 4.86
C GLN A 296 -20.54 19.25 4.20
N GLY A 297 -20.11 19.58 2.98
CA GLY A 297 -20.69 20.66 2.13
C GLY A 297 -21.74 20.13 1.17
#